data_AF-A0A292S7R0-F1
#
_entry.id   AF-A0A292S7R0-F1
#
_cell.length_a   1.000
_cell.length_b   1.000
_cell.length_c   1.000
_cell.angle_alpha   90.00
_cell.angle_beta   90.00
_cell.angle_gamma   90.00
#
_symmetry.space_group_name_H-M   'P 1'
#
loop_
_entity.id
_entity.type
_entity.pdbx_description
1 polymer ?
#
loop_
_entity_poly.entity_id
_entity_poly.type
_entity_poly.pdbx_seq_one_letter_code
_entity_poly.pdbx_strand_id
1 'polypeptide(L)'
;MSKSEEFKRLMEISSSNRVVLLTNHYQIVGQVYDCEECNREAYINLTNASLCLINDVYENQTCDQYTSSHYDWLHVNFDKVVAFTFKG
;
A
#
# COMPACT_ATOMS: atom_id res chain seq x y z
N MET A 1 5.09 -17.14 -11.06
CA MET A 1 5.34 -16.20 -9.95
C MET A 1 4.03 -15.48 -9.69
N SER A 2 3.51 -15.57 -8.46
CA SER A 2 2.27 -14.90 -8.08
C SER A 2 2.52 -13.39 -7.91
N LYS A 3 1.45 -12.58 -7.96
CA LYS A 3 1.54 -11.12 -7.68
C LYS A 3 2.14 -10.84 -6.30
N SER A 4 1.84 -11.68 -5.31
CA SER A 4 2.35 -11.54 -3.95
C SER A 4 3.84 -11.84 -3.85
N GLU A 5 4.35 -12.86 -4.57
CA GLU A 5 5.78 -13.17 -4.65
C GLU A 5 6.56 -12.03 -5.32
N GLU A 6 6.04 -11.49 -6.42
CA GLU A 6 6.67 -10.36 -7.14
C GLU A 6 6.72 -9.10 -6.27
N PHE A 7 5.62 -8.78 -5.59
CA PHE A 7 5.55 -7.65 -4.66
C PHE A 7 6.57 -7.79 -3.53
N LYS A 8 6.67 -8.97 -2.89
CA LYS A 8 7.66 -9.23 -1.83
C LYS A 8 9.09 -9.07 -2.35
N ARG A 9 9.39 -9.61 -3.54
CA ARG A 9 10.71 -9.47 -4.16
C ARG A 9 11.07 -8.00 -4.42
N LEU A 10 10.14 -7.20 -4.93
CA LEU A 10 10.37 -5.78 -5.19
C LEU A 10 10.54 -4.97 -3.90
N MET A 11 9.81 -5.34 -2.84
CA MET A 11 9.98 -4.76 -1.51
C MET A 11 11.41 -5.01 -1.00
N GLU A 12 11.88 -6.26 -1.06
CA GLU A 12 13.24 -6.64 -0.65
C GLU A 12 14.31 -5.86 -1.44
N ILE A 13 14.15 -5.74 -2.75
CA ILE A 13 15.06 -4.95 -3.61
C ILE A 13 15.08 -3.48 -3.18
N SER A 14 13.91 -2.91 -2.84
CA SER A 14 13.80 -1.51 -2.44
C SER A 14 14.40 -1.21 -1.06
N SER A 15 14.65 -2.25 -0.25
CA SER A 15 15.09 -2.12 1.16
C SER A 15 14.15 -1.26 2.02
N SER A 16 12.87 -1.15 1.64
CA SER A 16 11.85 -0.42 2.38
C SER A 16 10.56 -1.22 2.47
N ASN A 17 9.94 -1.21 3.66
CA ASN A 17 8.59 -1.72 3.85
C ASN A 17 7.52 -0.62 3.72
N ARG A 18 7.90 0.65 3.53
CA ARG A 18 6.93 1.73 3.29
C ARG A 18 6.50 1.71 1.84
N VAL A 19 5.20 1.58 1.60
CA VAL A 19 4.64 1.44 0.26
C VAL A 19 3.57 2.51 0.00
N VAL A 20 3.52 2.98 -1.24
CA VAL A 20 2.40 3.71 -1.80
C VAL A 20 1.69 2.78 -2.78
N LEU A 21 0.41 2.52 -2.55
CA LEU A 21 -0.46 1.76 -3.44
C LEU A 21 -1.43 2.71 -4.11
N LEU A 22 -1.65 2.49 -5.41
CA LEU A 22 -2.66 3.17 -6.19
C LEU A 22 -3.72 2.15 -6.58
N THR A 23 -4.97 2.52 -6.35
CA THR A 23 -6.15 1.85 -6.89
C THR A 23 -6.82 2.80 -7.90
N ASN A 24 -7.91 2.39 -8.54
CA ASN A 24 -8.67 3.28 -9.42
C ASN A 24 -9.27 4.51 -8.71
N HIS A 25 -9.42 4.47 -7.39
CA HIS A 25 -10.15 5.51 -6.63
C HIS A 25 -9.33 6.12 -5.49
N TYR A 26 -8.32 5.41 -5.01
CA TYR A 26 -7.60 5.76 -3.80
C TYR A 26 -6.10 5.63 -3.98
N GLN A 27 -5.38 6.56 -3.34
CA GLN A 27 -4.00 6.37 -2.95
C GLN A 27 -3.97 5.88 -1.50
N ILE A 28 -3.12 4.89 -1.23
CA ILE A 28 -2.92 4.30 0.10
C ILE A 28 -1.43 4.38 0.40
N VAL A 29 -1.06 4.90 1.57
CA VAL A 29 0.32 4.91 2.05
C VAL A 29 0.36 4.12 3.34
N GLY A 30 1.31 3.20 3.51
CA GLY A 30 1.43 2.44 4.75
C GLY A 30 2.73 1.66 4.83
N GLN A 31 2.86 0.85 5.88
CA GLN A 31 3.98 -0.07 6.08
C GLN A 31 3.52 -1.50 5.85
N VAL A 32 4.21 -2.23 4.98
CA VAL A 32 3.93 -3.66 4.75
C VAL A 32 4.29 -4.44 6.01
N TYR A 33 3.34 -5.23 6.48
CA TYR A 33 3.50 -6.12 7.63
C TYR A 33 3.25 -7.57 7.20
N ASP A 34 4.16 -8.48 7.56
CA ASP A 34 4.04 -9.89 7.23
C ASP A 34 3.19 -10.63 8.27
N CYS A 35 1.87 -10.58 8.09
CA CYS A 35 0.91 -11.29 8.94
C CYS A 35 0.88 -12.79 8.61
N GLU A 36 1.27 -13.67 9.53
CA GLU A 36 1.30 -15.14 9.35
C GLU A 36 -0.08 -15.76 9.12
N GLU A 37 -1.10 -15.25 9.79
CA GLU A 37 -2.47 -15.80 9.72
C GLU A 37 -3.32 -15.18 8.60
N CYS A 38 -2.81 -14.15 7.91
CA CYS A 38 -3.55 -13.45 6.87
C CYS A 38 -3.42 -14.15 5.51
N ASN A 39 -4.42 -13.99 4.64
CA ASN A 39 -4.31 -14.45 3.25
C ASN A 39 -3.33 -13.55 2.45
N ARG A 40 -2.05 -13.91 2.50
CA ARG A 40 -0.93 -13.22 1.84
C ARG A 40 -0.98 -13.28 0.31
N GLU A 41 -1.74 -14.21 -0.25
CA GLU A 41 -1.87 -14.36 -1.70
C GLU A 41 -2.87 -13.36 -2.28
N ALA A 42 -3.93 -13.05 -1.53
CA ALA A 42 -4.98 -12.15 -1.97
C ALA A 42 -4.80 -10.69 -1.51
N TYR A 43 -4.09 -10.45 -0.40
CA TYR A 43 -3.99 -9.13 0.22
C TYR A 43 -2.57 -8.65 0.49
N ILE A 44 -2.36 -7.35 0.29
CA ILE A 44 -1.26 -6.59 0.86
C ILE A 44 -1.71 -6.11 2.23
N ASN A 45 -1.00 -6.54 3.27
CA ASN A 45 -1.33 -6.19 4.66
C ASN A 45 -0.49 -4.99 5.07
N LEU A 46 -1.16 -3.90 5.45
CA LEU A 46 -0.53 -2.66 5.86
C LEU A 46 -0.80 -2.33 7.32
N THR A 47 0.19 -1.75 7.98
CA THR A 47 0.06 -1.03 9.24
C THR A 47 0.32 0.46 9.04
N ASN A 48 -0.16 1.29 9.97
CA ASN A 48 0.03 2.74 9.95
C ASN A 48 -0.37 3.32 8.58
N ALA A 49 -1.58 2.97 8.12
CA ALA A 49 -2.03 3.21 6.77
C ALA A 49 -2.89 4.47 6.68
N SER A 50 -2.59 5.32 5.71
CA SER A 50 -3.36 6.51 5.36
C SER A 50 -3.99 6.35 4.00
N LEU A 51 -5.27 6.67 3.89
CA LEU A 51 -6.09 6.54 2.68
C LEU A 51 -6.62 7.91 2.26
N CYS A 52 -6.46 8.25 0.98
CA CYS A 52 -7.10 9.42 0.38
C CYS A 52 -7.64 9.11 -1.01
N LEU A 53 -8.71 9.79 -1.42
CA LEU A 53 -9.23 9.68 -2.78
C LEU A 53 -8.17 10.21 -3.75
N ILE A 54 -8.00 9.53 -4.88
CA ILE A 54 -6.94 9.87 -5.83
C ILE A 54 -7.13 11.28 -6.43
N ASN A 55 -8.39 11.72 -6.56
CA ASN A 55 -8.73 13.06 -7.03
C ASN A 55 -8.45 14.16 -6.00
N ASP A 56 -8.27 13.79 -4.73
CA ASP A 56 -7.90 14.71 -3.66
C ASP A 56 -6.38 14.81 -3.49
N VAL A 57 -5.61 14.02 -4.25
CA VAL A 57 -4.14 14.11 -4.31
C VAL A 57 -3.76 15.20 -5.30
N TYR A 58 -3.39 16.38 -4.79
CA TYR A 58 -2.95 17.51 -5.61
C TYR A 58 -1.41 17.52 -5.72
N GLU A 59 -0.90 17.67 -6.96
CA GLU A 59 0.53 17.90 -7.26
C GLU A 59 1.49 16.86 -6.63
N ASN A 60 2.52 17.32 -5.91
CA ASN A 60 3.57 16.49 -5.28
C ASN A 60 3.20 16.02 -3.86
N GLN A 61 1.95 16.21 -3.45
CA GLN A 61 1.52 15.87 -2.09
C GLN A 61 1.15 14.39 -2.00
N THR A 62 1.35 13.82 -0.83
CA THR A 62 0.99 12.41 -0.57
C THR A 62 -0.07 12.38 0.52
N CYS A 63 -0.87 11.30 0.57
CA CYS A 63 -1.97 11.18 1.55
C CYS A 63 -1.53 11.45 2.99
N ASP A 64 -0.24 11.33 3.31
CA ASP A 64 0.33 11.64 4.62
C ASP A 64 0.01 13.07 5.11
N GLN A 65 -0.25 14.02 4.19
CA GLN A 65 -0.57 15.42 4.52
C GLN A 65 -2.07 15.70 4.69
N TYR A 66 -2.94 14.80 4.19
CA TYR A 66 -4.39 14.93 4.26
C TYR A 66 -4.96 13.77 5.07
N THR A 67 -5.39 14.06 6.28
CA THR A 67 -5.88 13.14 7.32
C THR A 67 -7.20 12.43 6.98
N SER A 68 -7.53 12.20 5.71
CA SER A 68 -8.90 11.80 5.33
C SER A 68 -9.31 10.44 5.90
N SER A 69 -8.39 9.51 6.15
CA SER A 69 -8.62 8.36 7.02
C SER A 69 -7.29 7.70 7.40
N HIS A 70 -7.07 7.49 8.70
CA HIS A 70 -5.93 6.76 9.22
C HIS A 70 -6.38 5.44 9.84
N TYR A 71 -5.63 4.37 9.58
CA TYR A 71 -5.94 3.01 10.03
C TYR A 71 -4.69 2.36 10.61
N ASP A 72 -4.84 1.77 11.80
CA ASP A 72 -3.77 0.96 12.40
C ASP A 72 -3.44 -0.27 11.54
N TRP A 73 -4.47 -0.85 10.90
CA TRP A 73 -4.40 -2.04 10.06
C TRP A 73 -5.29 -1.88 8.83
N LEU A 74 -4.78 -2.23 7.65
CA LEU A 74 -5.53 -2.20 6.40
C LEU A 74 -5.12 -3.35 5.47
N HIS A 75 -6.09 -4.16 5.06
CA HIS A 75 -5.90 -5.22 4.07
C HIS A 75 -6.33 -4.73 2.69
N VAL A 76 -5.38 -4.64 1.75
CA VAL A 76 -5.63 -4.15 0.39
C VAL A 76 -5.61 -5.31 -0.58
N ASN A 77 -6.70 -5.54 -1.28
CA ASN A 77 -6.79 -6.63 -2.25
C ASN A 77 -5.85 -6.37 -3.45
N PHE A 78 -4.96 -7.31 -3.76
CA PHE A 78 -4.00 -7.22 -4.86
C PHE A 78 -4.67 -6.93 -6.21
N ASP A 79 -5.89 -7.44 -6.46
CA ASP A 79 -6.60 -7.24 -7.71
C ASP A 79 -7.20 -5.83 -7.88
N LYS A 80 -7.20 -5.03 -6.81
CA LYS A 80 -7.62 -3.63 -6.85
C LYS A 80 -6.45 -2.66 -6.98
N VAL A 81 -5.22 -3.14 -6.84
CA VAL A 81 -4.00 -2.34 -7.00
C VAL A 81 -3.66 -2.24 -8.48
N VAL A 82 -3.59 -1.02 -9.00
CA VAL A 82 -3.20 -0.73 -10.39
C VAL A 82 -1.73 -0.36 -10.52
N ALA A 83 -1.14 0.21 -9.48
CA ALA A 83 0.28 0.54 -9.41
C ALA A 83 0.73 0.62 -7.95
N PHE A 84 2.02 0.45 -7.71
CA PHE A 84 2.62 0.67 -6.40
C PHE A 84 4.07 1.14 -6.53
N THR A 85 4.60 1.73 -5.46
CA THR A 85 6.02 2.06 -5.32
C THR A 85 6.44 1.99 -3.86
N PHE A 86 7.70 1.66 -3.61
CA PHE A 86 8.29 1.66 -2.27
C PHE A 86 9.01 2.99 -2.03
N LYS A 87 8.81 3.58 -0.84
CA LYS A 87 9.45 4.83 -0.43
C LYS A 87 10.62 4.53 0.50
N GLY A 88 11.84 4.89 0.10
CA GLY A 88 13.02 4.89 0.97
C GLY A 88 12.97 5.98 2.04
#